data_AF-L9Y3N2-F1
#
_entry.id   AF-L9Y3N2-F1
#
_cell.length_a   1.000
_cell.length_b   1.000
_cell.length_c   1.000
_cell.angle_alpha   90.00
_cell.angle_beta   90.00
_cell.angle_gamma   90.00
#
_symmetry.space_group_name_H-M   'P 1'
#
loop_
_entity.id
_entity.type
_entity.pdbx_description
1 polymer ?
#
loop_
_entity_poly.entity_id
_entity_poly.type
_entity_poly.pdbx_seq_one_letter_code
_entity_poly.pdbx_strand_id
1 'polypeptide(L)' 'MKYERGDVVEAGDPFNEEKPSRPFAIVNTTAHPFDGEQYIAVTLATRTWYEETVPVTENDFLDGGLPKRSSLVP' A
#
# COMPACT_ATOMS: atom_id res chain seq x y z
N MET A 1 -12.62 -11.41 -4.77
CA MET A 1 -12.74 -10.21 -3.92
C MET A 1 -12.08 -9.07 -4.69
N LYS A 2 -12.71 -7.91 -4.82
CA LYS A 2 -12.14 -6.75 -5.50
C LYS A 2 -11.59 -5.81 -4.43
N TYR A 3 -10.39 -5.29 -4.63
CA TYR A 3 -9.83 -4.28 -3.73
C TYR A 3 -10.30 -2.89 -4.16
N GLU A 4 -10.48 -2.00 -3.20
CA GLU A 4 -10.91 -0.63 -3.40
C GLU A 4 -9.77 0.36 -3.16
N ARG A 5 -9.93 1.58 -3.67
CA ARG A 5 -8.96 2.65 -3.42
C ARG A 5 -8.93 2.96 -1.92
N GLY A 6 -7.73 2.88 -1.33
CA GLY A 6 -7.54 3.03 0.12
C GLY A 6 -7.31 1.70 0.85
N ASP A 7 -7.61 0.55 0.21
CA ASP A 7 -7.25 -0.75 0.78
C ASP A 7 -5.75 -0.87 0.94
N VAL A 8 -5.33 -1.52 2.01
CA VAL A 8 -3.94 -1.93 2.23
C VAL A 8 -3.87 -3.44 2.10
N VAL A 9 -3.04 -3.91 1.18
CA VAL A 9 -2.88 -5.33 0.87
C VAL A 9 -1.44 -5.76 1.11
N GLU A 10 -1.26 -6.99 1.60
CA GLU A 10 0.05 -7.62 1.65
C GLU A 10 0.33 -8.35 0.34
N ALA A 11 1.46 -8.05 -0.30
CA ALA A 11 1.89 -8.71 -1.53
C ALA A 11 3.40 -9.02 -1.49
N GLY A 12 3.83 -9.99 -2.29
CA GLY A 12 5.25 -10.29 -2.48
C GLY A 12 6.02 -9.07 -3.00
N ASP A 13 7.32 -8.97 -2.68
CA ASP A 13 8.15 -7.89 -3.21
C ASP A 13 8.32 -8.06 -4.73
N PRO A 14 7.89 -7.08 -5.55
CA PRO A 14 7.85 -7.22 -7.00
C PRO A 14 9.25 -7.16 -7.64
N PHE A 15 10.29 -6.81 -6.89
CA PHE A 15 11.67 -6.71 -7.38
C PHE A 15 12.58 -7.82 -6.88
N ASN A 16 12.21 -8.48 -5.76
CA ASN A 16 12.98 -9.58 -5.21
C ASN A 16 12.09 -10.57 -4.44
N GLU A 17 11.80 -11.71 -5.06
CA GLU A 17 10.95 -12.77 -4.50
C GLU A 17 11.51 -13.43 -3.24
N GLU A 18 12.81 -13.30 -2.96
CA GLU A 18 13.42 -13.81 -1.72
C GLU A 18 13.11 -12.92 -0.51
N LYS A 19 12.65 -11.68 -0.74
CA LYS A 19 12.24 -10.79 0.35
C LYS A 19 10.84 -11.16 0.85
N PRO A 20 10.56 -10.90 2.15
CA PRO A 20 9.22 -11.08 2.67
C PRO A 20 8.23 -10.18 1.94
N SER A 21 6.96 -10.61 1.95
CA SER A 21 5.86 -9.76 1.55
C SER A 21 5.84 -8.46 2.35
N ARG A 22 5.25 -7.43 1.74
CA ARG A 22 5.14 -6.11 2.35
C ARG A 22 3.78 -5.48 2.02
N PRO A 23 3.32 -4.54 2.85
CA PRO A 23 2.06 -3.85 2.58
C PRO A 23 2.18 -2.82 1.45
N PHE A 24 1.12 -2.72 0.66
CA PHE A 24 0.91 -1.75 -0.40
C PHE A 24 -0.47 -1.11 -0.26
N ALA A 25 -0.56 0.20 -0.46
CA ALA A 25 -1.84 0.90 -0.50
C ALA A 25 -2.35 1.03 -1.93
N ILE A 26 -3.58 0.59 -2.16
CA ILE A 26 -4.23 0.67 -3.46
C ILE A 26 -4.60 2.13 -3.75
N VAL A 27 -4.02 2.69 -4.83
CA VAL A 27 -4.38 4.01 -5.35
C VAL A 27 -5.12 3.93 -6.69
N ASN A 28 -5.41 2.70 -7.13
CA ASN A 28 -6.11 2.40 -8.37
C ASN A 28 -7.45 3.14 -8.48
N THR A 29 -7.84 3.46 -9.72
CA THR A 29 -9.17 4.00 -10.02
C THR A 29 -9.83 3.14 -11.09
N THR A 30 -11.15 3.27 -11.25
CA THR A 30 -11.92 2.59 -12.29
C THR A 30 -11.54 3.00 -13.71
N ALA A 31 -10.68 4.03 -13.88
CA ALA A 31 -10.11 4.40 -15.17
C ALA A 31 -8.94 3.50 -15.59
N HIS A 32 -8.39 2.68 -14.69
CA HIS A 32 -7.36 1.72 -15.04
C HIS A 32 -7.93 0.66 -15.99
N PRO A 33 -7.31 0.39 -17.16
CA PRO A 33 -7.87 -0.51 -18.17
C PRO A 33 -8.12 -1.94 -17.69
N PHE A 34 -7.48 -2.33 -16.58
CA PHE A 34 -7.59 -3.64 -15.96
C PHE A 34 -8.13 -3.55 -14.52
N ASP A 35 -8.93 -2.52 -14.20
CA ASP A 35 -9.54 -2.36 -12.87
C ASP A 35 -10.27 -3.65 -12.44
N GLY A 36 -9.97 -4.10 -11.23
CA GLY A 36 -10.47 -5.38 -10.71
C GLY A 36 -9.54 -6.57 -10.95
N GLU A 37 -8.64 -6.49 -11.94
CA GLU A 37 -7.66 -7.54 -12.27
C GLU A 37 -6.23 -7.14 -11.91
N GLN A 38 -5.87 -5.88 -12.18
CA GLN A 38 -4.58 -5.28 -11.85
C GLN A 38 -4.80 -3.92 -11.20
N TYR A 39 -3.89 -3.56 -10.29
CA TYR A 39 -4.02 -2.37 -9.47
C TYR A 39 -2.74 -1.55 -9.49
N ILE A 40 -2.91 -0.22 -9.50
CA ILE A 40 -1.83 0.69 -9.14
C ILE A 40 -1.79 0.79 -7.61
N ALA A 41 -0.60 0.57 -7.04
CA ALA A 41 -0.40 0.61 -5.59
C ALA A 41 0.91 1.33 -5.23
N VAL A 42 0.92 1.95 -4.06
CA VAL A 42 2.06 2.69 -3.50
C VAL A 42 2.62 1.92 -2.31
N THR A 43 3.94 1.93 -2.16
CA THR A 43 4.59 1.14 -1.11
C THR A 43 4.51 1.83 0.24
N LEU A 44 4.40 1.05 1.32
CA LEU A 44 4.53 1.55 2.68
C LEU A 44 5.94 1.27 3.23
N ALA A 45 6.50 2.25 3.94
CA ALA A 45 7.78 2.12 4.60
C ALA A 45 7.71 2.58 6.05
N THR A 46 8.45 1.90 6.93
CA THR A 46 8.67 2.31 8.32
C THR A 46 9.84 3.29 8.47
N ARG A 47 10.58 3.53 7.38
CA ARG A 47 11.75 4.43 7.36
C ARG A 47 11.37 5.75 6.68
N THR A 48 11.63 6.85 7.36
CA THR A 48 11.31 8.21 6.93
C THR A 48 12.56 8.95 6.42
N TRP A 49 13.40 8.30 5.61
CA TRP A 49 14.56 8.97 4.98
C TRP A 49 14.15 9.84 3.78
N TYR A 50 12.91 9.66 3.31
CA TYR A 50 12.29 10.49 2.29
C TYR A 50 11.35 11.49 2.96
N GLU A 51 11.51 12.78 2.66
CA GLU A 51 10.79 13.86 3.34
C GLU A 51 9.36 14.05 2.81
N GLU A 52 9.09 13.68 1.55
CA GLU A 52 7.78 13.83 0.90
C GLU A 52 6.87 12.60 1.11
N THR A 53 6.99 11.94 2.25
CA THR A 53 6.13 10.81 2.61
C THR A 53 4.79 11.27 3.15
N VAL A 54 3.74 10.46 2.95
CA VAL A 54 2.43 10.69 3.57
C VAL A 54 2.33 9.80 4.81
N PRO A 55 2.28 10.36 6.03
CA PRO A 55 2.21 9.56 7.25
C PRO A 55 0.88 8.80 7.32
N VAL A 56 0.93 7.56 7.81
CA VAL A 56 -0.25 6.73 8.07
C VAL A 56 -0.24 6.32 9.55
N THR A 57 -1.35 6.59 10.21
CA THR A 57 -1.60 6.34 11.63
C THR A 57 -2.74 5.34 11.81
N GLU A 58 -2.93 4.85 13.03
CA GLU A 58 -4.03 3.93 13.35
C GLU A 58 -5.42 4.56 13.10
N ASN A 59 -5.53 5.89 13.19
CA ASN A 59 -6.79 6.60 12.95
C ASN A 59 -7.15 6.74 11.47
N ASP A 60 -6.22 6.42 10.56
CA ASP A 60 -6.45 6.48 9.12
C ASP A 60 -7.11 5.19 8.58
N PHE A 61 -7.23 4.15 9.41
CA PHE A 61 -7.88 2.89 9.08
C PHE A 61 -9.32 2.86 9.57
N LEU A 62 -10.25 2.53 8.67
CA LEU A 62 -11.65 2.23 9.02
C LEU A 62 -11.79 0.82 9.62
N ASP A 63 -10.99 -0.12 9.15
CA ASP A 63 -10.89 -1.49 9.64
C ASP A 63 -9.43 -1.98 9.50
N GLY A 64 -9.01 -2.87 10.40
CA GLY A 64 -7.65 -3.40 10.46
C GLY A 64 -6.60 -2.37 10.90
N GLY A 65 -5.43 -2.41 10.26
CA GLY A 65 -4.31 -1.51 10.58
C GLY A 65 -2.95 -2.07 10.15
N LEU A 66 -1.90 -1.38 10.60
CA LEU A 66 -0.51 -1.81 10.38
C LEU A 66 0.16 -2.13 11.72
N PRO A 67 0.99 -3.18 11.80
CA PRO A 67 1.69 -3.55 13.03
C PRO A 67 2.76 -2.53 13.46
N LYS A 68 3.15 -1.62 12.56
CA LYS A 68 4.14 -0.57 12.81
C LYS A 68 3.70 0.71 12.12
N ARG A 69 3.96 1.86 12.76
CA ARG A 69 3.81 3.18 12.14
C ARG A 69 4.62 3.21 10.83
N SER A 70 3.94 3.64 9.78
CA SER A 70 4.45 3.61 8.41
C SER A 70 4.05 4.88 7.69
N SER A 71 4.62 5.09 6.50
CA SER A 71 4.26 6.19 5.62
C SER A 71 4.18 5.67 4.19
N LEU A 72 3.29 6.25 3.38
CA LEU A 72 3.29 6.06 1.94
C LEU A 72 4.50 6.77 1.35
N VAL A 73 5.19 6.07 0.45
CA VAL A 73 6.31 6.60 -0.33
C VAL A 73 5.86 6.67 -1.80
N PRO A 74 5.37 7.84 -2.26
CA PRO A 74 4.84 8.02 -3.62
C PRO A 74 5.86 7.76 -4.73
#